data_AF-A0A937KPM8-F1
#
_entry.id   AF-A0A937KPM8-F1
#
_cell.length_a   1.000
_cell.length_b   1.000
_cell.length_c   1.000
_cell.angle_alpha   90.00
_cell.angle_beta   90.00
_cell.angle_gamma   90.00
#
_symmetry.space_group_name_H-M   'P 1'
#
loop_
_entity.id
_entity.type
_entity.pdbx_description
1 polymer ?
#
loop_
_entity_poly.entity_id
_entity_poly.type
_entity_poly.pdbx_seq_one_letter_code
_entity_poly.pdbx_strand_id
1 'polypeptide(L)'
;MNFRFIVLILTILIHSCTEIKHQIIKISIKENISIIDTVGNIEIEKIITPYRDKIKSLEEVIGFSEASYTIRDSKLESTLGNLIADILYEECNYEFINMHSKEIDFALFNYGGIRSTLNKGQITQHNLFTIMPWKNVATVVKIKGQQVIDLIKYIDSENLAHPSSRLNIKF
;
A
#
# COMPACT_ATOMS: atom_id res chain seq x y z
N MET A 1 -39.96 48.76 18.31
CA MET A 1 -38.77 48.06 18.85
C MET A 1 -37.56 48.88 18.46
N ASN A 2 -36.86 49.49 19.43
CA ASN A 2 -35.83 50.50 19.15
C ASN A 2 -34.63 49.87 18.42
N PHE A 3 -34.16 50.49 17.34
CA PHE A 3 -33.01 50.03 16.53
C PHE A 3 -31.77 49.70 17.38
N ARG A 4 -31.57 50.45 18.49
CA ARG A 4 -30.54 50.19 19.49
C ARG A 4 -30.62 48.80 20.14
N PHE A 5 -31.83 48.30 20.40
CA PHE A 5 -32.04 46.96 20.96
C PHE A 5 -31.68 45.87 19.95
N ILE A 6 -31.97 46.09 18.65
CA ILE A 6 -31.63 45.14 17.59
C ILE A 6 -30.11 45.05 17.42
N VAL A 7 -29.42 46.20 17.45
CA VAL A 7 -27.95 46.24 17.39
C VAL A 7 -27.33 45.53 18.59
N LEU A 8 -27.87 45.74 19.80
CA LEU A 8 -27.37 45.09 21.01
C LEU A 8 -27.52 43.56 20.94
N ILE A 9 -28.69 43.08 20.50
CA ILE A 9 -28.96 41.64 20.33
C ILE A 9 -28.04 41.04 19.26
N LEU A 10 -27.83 41.72 18.13
CA LEU A 10 -26.91 41.26 17.10
C LEU A 10 -25.48 41.14 17.65
N THR A 11 -24.99 42.13 18.41
CA THR A 11 -23.62 42.12 18.95
C THR A 11 -23.35 40.98 19.94
N ILE A 12 -24.37 40.57 20.72
CA ILE A 12 -24.26 39.45 21.67
C ILE A 12 -24.21 38.11 20.94
N LEU A 13 -24.96 37.95 19.84
CA LEU A 13 -24.99 36.73 19.05
C LEU A 13 -23.64 36.44 18.35
N ILE A 14 -22.86 37.46 18.00
CA ILE A 14 -21.53 37.29 17.35
C ILE A 14 -20.42 36.88 18.33
N HIS A 15 -20.60 37.06 19.64
CA HIS A 15 -19.57 36.77 20.66
C HIS A 15 -19.72 35.38 21.32
N SER A 16 -20.72 34.59 20.94
CA SER A 16 -21.02 33.29 21.58
C SER A 16 -20.25 32.09 20.98
N CYS A 17 -19.37 32.29 20.00
CA CYS A 17 -18.53 31.21 19.47
C CYS A 17 -17.30 31.02 20.37
N THR A 18 -17.38 30.11 21.33
CA THR A 18 -16.21 29.60 22.05
C THR A 18 -15.56 28.48 21.22
N GLU A 19 -14.31 28.70 20.78
CA GLU A 19 -13.52 27.62 20.19
C GLU A 19 -13.25 26.54 21.24
N ILE A 20 -13.86 25.37 21.09
CA ILE A 20 -13.54 24.20 21.90
C ILE A 20 -12.17 23.70 21.45
N LYS A 21 -11.12 24.16 22.11
CA LYS A 21 -9.76 23.65 21.90
C LYS A 21 -9.66 22.27 22.54
N HIS A 22 -9.80 21.22 21.73
CA HIS A 22 -9.50 19.86 22.15
C HIS A 22 -8.00 19.76 22.45
N GLN A 23 -7.64 19.65 23.73
CA GLN A 23 -6.31 19.22 24.12
C GLN A 23 -6.30 17.70 24.17
N ILE A 24 -5.34 17.09 23.49
CA ILE A 24 -5.07 15.66 23.64
C ILE A 24 -4.46 15.46 25.03
N ILE A 25 -5.29 15.00 25.98
CA ILE A 25 -4.88 14.84 27.39
C ILE A 25 -3.91 13.66 27.53
N LYS A 26 -4.06 12.61 26.70
CA LYS A 26 -3.20 11.42 26.75
C LYS A 26 -3.26 10.63 25.46
N ILE A 27 -2.08 10.34 24.89
CA ILE A 27 -1.93 9.34 23.84
C ILE A 27 -1.44 8.06 24.52
N SER A 28 -2.25 7.01 24.51
CA SER A 28 -1.83 5.69 25.00
C SER A 28 -1.32 4.87 23.83
N ILE A 29 -0.01 4.95 23.57
CA ILE A 29 0.65 3.99 22.68
C ILE A 29 0.72 2.68 23.46
N LYS A 30 -0.15 1.72 23.14
CA LYS A 30 0.07 0.35 23.60
C LYS A 30 1.17 -0.21 22.71
N GLU A 31 2.24 -0.69 23.32
CA GLU A 31 3.19 -1.54 22.62
C GLU A 31 2.42 -2.73 22.04
N ASN A 32 2.78 -3.14 20.83
CA ASN A 32 2.25 -4.38 20.28
C ASN A 32 2.57 -5.49 21.29
N ILE A 33 1.54 -6.16 21.79
CA ILE A 33 1.72 -7.33 22.62
C ILE A 33 2.42 -8.36 21.73
N SER A 34 3.67 -8.67 22.03
CA SER A 34 4.35 -9.78 21.37
C SER A 34 3.55 -11.04 21.65
N ILE A 35 3.17 -11.75 20.60
CA ILE A 35 2.59 -13.08 20.75
C ILE A 35 3.70 -13.94 21.33
N ILE A 36 3.61 -14.25 22.62
CA ILE A 36 4.55 -15.14 23.29
C ILE A 36 4.03 -16.55 23.02
N ASP A 37 4.77 -17.35 22.24
CA ASP A 37 4.42 -18.73 21.83
C ASP A 37 4.25 -19.72 23.01
N THR A 38 4.32 -19.26 24.26
CA THR A 38 4.55 -20.11 25.43
C THR A 38 3.32 -20.88 25.92
N VAL A 39 2.13 -20.66 25.35
CA VAL A 39 0.94 -21.48 25.65
C VAL A 39 0.35 -22.05 24.36
N GLY A 40 1.13 -22.89 23.70
CA GLY A 40 0.65 -23.70 22.59
C GLY A 40 -0.44 -24.67 23.07
N ASN A 41 -1.69 -24.41 22.69
CA ASN A 41 -2.75 -25.41 22.85
C ASN A 41 -2.38 -26.63 21.99
N ILE A 42 -2.10 -27.77 22.64
CA ILE A 42 -1.67 -29.02 21.99
C ILE A 42 -2.68 -29.48 20.92
N GLU A 43 -3.97 -29.23 21.12
CA GLU A 43 -5.01 -29.56 20.14
C GLU A 43 -4.91 -28.67 18.89
N ILE A 44 -4.68 -27.37 19.08
CA ILE A 44 -4.47 -26.42 17.96
C ILE A 44 -3.18 -26.76 17.21
N GLU A 45 -2.10 -27.08 17.90
CA GLU A 45 -0.85 -27.48 17.26
C GLU A 45 -0.99 -28.75 16.43
N LYS A 46 -1.77 -29.74 16.90
CA LYS A 46 -2.10 -30.94 16.10
C LYS A 46 -2.89 -30.59 14.83
N ILE A 47 -3.76 -29.58 14.89
CA ILE A 47 -4.53 -29.12 13.73
C ILE A 47 -3.64 -28.36 12.73
N ILE A 48 -2.74 -27.48 13.20
CA ILE A 48 -1.95 -26.59 12.33
C ILE A 48 -0.74 -27.29 11.71
N THR A 49 -0.06 -28.18 12.46
CA THR A 49 1.16 -28.89 12.03
C THR A 49 1.10 -29.44 10.60
N PRO A 50 0.08 -30.21 10.17
CA PRO A 50 0.05 -30.76 8.82
C PRO A 50 -0.04 -29.69 7.71
N TYR A 51 -0.61 -28.52 7.98
CA TYR A 51 -0.63 -27.39 7.04
C TYR A 51 0.71 -26.67 7.04
N ARG A 52 1.31 -26.47 8.22
CA ARG A 52 2.65 -25.88 8.39
C ARG A 52 3.71 -26.70 7.66
N ASP A 53 3.66 -28.03 7.79
CA ASP A 53 4.60 -28.93 7.12
C ASP A 53 4.44 -28.90 5.59
N LYS A 54 3.22 -28.74 5.07
CA LYS A 54 2.99 -28.60 3.62
C LYS A 54 3.57 -27.31 3.05
N ILE A 55 3.62 -26.22 3.83
CA ILE A 55 4.14 -24.93 3.37
C ILE A 55 5.64 -24.77 3.61
N LYS A 56 6.30 -25.68 4.34
CA LYS A 56 7.76 -25.65 4.55
C LYS A 56 8.56 -25.65 3.26
N SER A 57 8.03 -26.23 2.17
CA SER A 57 8.69 -26.15 0.85
C SER A 57 8.87 -24.72 0.36
N LEU A 58 8.06 -23.76 0.86
CA LEU A 58 8.16 -22.35 0.51
C LEU A 58 9.25 -21.62 1.31
N GLU A 59 9.85 -22.25 2.31
CA GLU A 59 10.91 -21.67 3.14
C GLU A 59 12.30 -21.77 2.47
N GLU A 60 12.38 -22.35 1.26
CA GLU A 60 13.60 -22.33 0.47
C GLU A 60 14.05 -20.89 0.18
N VAL A 61 15.32 -20.61 0.44
CA VAL A 61 15.94 -19.30 0.22
C VAL A 61 16.22 -19.14 -1.28
N ILE A 62 15.62 -18.13 -1.88
CA ILE A 62 15.72 -17.81 -3.31
C ILE A 62 16.48 -16.50 -3.58
N GLY A 63 16.85 -15.77 -2.53
CA GLY A 63 17.58 -14.53 -2.66
C GLY A 63 17.92 -13.88 -1.33
N PHE A 64 18.44 -12.67 -1.40
CA PHE A 64 18.82 -11.87 -0.25
C PHE A 64 18.50 -10.39 -0.49
N SER A 65 17.99 -9.71 0.53
CA SER A 65 17.72 -8.27 0.52
C SER A 65 18.66 -7.55 1.47
N GLU A 66 19.39 -6.55 0.99
CA GLU A 66 20.31 -5.75 1.81
C GLU A 66 19.59 -4.76 2.74
N ALA A 67 18.34 -4.43 2.42
CA ALA A 67 17.50 -3.47 3.13
C ALA A 67 16.07 -4.01 3.28
N SER A 68 15.28 -3.35 4.14
CA SER A 68 13.84 -3.64 4.22
C SER A 68 13.07 -2.68 3.32
N TYR A 69 12.12 -3.21 2.57
CA TYR A 69 11.24 -2.48 1.67
C TYR A 69 9.80 -2.60 2.16
N THR A 70 9.07 -1.49 2.13
CA THR A 70 7.70 -1.43 2.63
C THR A 70 6.85 -0.50 1.77
N ILE A 71 5.53 -0.70 1.82
CA ILE A 71 4.55 0.21 1.22
C ILE A 71 4.12 1.33 2.18
N ARG A 72 4.76 1.43 3.35
CA ARG A 72 4.37 2.32 4.46
C ARG A 72 5.39 3.41 4.74
N ASP A 73 6.48 3.48 3.98
CA ASP A 73 7.55 4.46 4.12
C ASP A 73 7.22 5.81 3.50
N SER A 74 6.22 5.88 2.61
CA SER A 74 5.63 7.13 2.13
C SER A 74 4.17 6.93 1.66
N LYS A 75 3.44 8.04 1.48
CA LYS A 75 1.98 8.04 1.26
C LYS A 75 1.58 7.62 -0.15
N LEU A 76 2.25 8.15 -1.18
CA LEU A 76 1.85 7.98 -2.58
C LEU A 76 2.86 7.17 -3.41
N GLU A 77 4.12 7.16 -2.99
CA GLU A 77 5.22 6.41 -3.57
C GLU A 77 5.95 5.67 -2.46
N SER A 78 6.43 4.45 -2.69
CA SER A 78 7.02 3.62 -1.63
C SER A 78 8.11 2.70 -2.17
N THR A 79 9.08 2.32 -1.35
CA THR A 79 10.22 1.51 -1.81
C THR A 79 9.80 0.16 -2.36
N LEU A 80 8.87 -0.54 -1.69
CA LEU A 80 8.39 -1.84 -2.15
C LEU A 80 7.45 -1.70 -3.35
N GLY A 81 6.65 -0.63 -3.39
CA GLY A 81 5.82 -0.31 -4.56
C GLY A 81 6.66 -0.14 -5.81
N ASN A 82 7.71 0.67 -5.74
CA ASN A 82 8.61 0.94 -6.85
C ASN A 82 9.28 -0.35 -7.34
N LEU A 83 9.84 -1.15 -6.42
CA LEU A 83 10.46 -2.44 -6.76
C LEU A 83 9.50 -3.37 -7.51
N ILE A 84 8.25 -3.52 -7.04
CA ILE A 84 7.26 -4.41 -7.68
C ILE A 84 6.83 -3.86 -9.05
N ALA A 85 6.67 -2.55 -9.19
CA ALA A 85 6.31 -1.94 -10.47
C ALA A 85 7.44 -2.08 -11.50
N ASP A 86 8.69 -1.94 -11.08
CA ASP A 86 9.87 -2.15 -11.93
C ASP A 86 9.98 -3.61 -12.38
N ILE A 87 9.85 -4.58 -11.45
CA ILE A 87 9.82 -6.01 -11.80
C ILE A 87 8.71 -6.32 -12.80
N LEU A 88 7.49 -5.80 -12.57
CA LEU A 88 6.37 -5.99 -13.49
C LEU A 88 6.70 -5.44 -14.89
N TYR A 89 7.27 -4.24 -14.95
CA TYR A 89 7.69 -3.64 -16.21
C TYR A 89 8.76 -4.48 -16.91
N GLU A 90 9.83 -4.84 -16.21
CA GLU A 90 10.98 -5.56 -16.79
C GLU A 90 10.55 -6.91 -17.37
N GLU A 91 9.84 -7.72 -16.58
CA GLU A 91 9.37 -9.06 -17.00
C GLU A 91 8.39 -8.97 -18.18
N CYS A 92 7.42 -8.06 -18.12
CA CYS A 92 6.45 -7.90 -19.20
C CYS A 92 7.08 -7.31 -20.47
N ASN A 93 7.98 -6.35 -20.33
CA ASN A 93 8.62 -5.70 -21.46
C ASN A 93 9.56 -6.66 -22.19
N TYR A 94 10.28 -7.52 -21.47
CA TYR A 94 11.09 -8.59 -22.05
C TYR A 94 10.25 -9.50 -22.96
N GLU A 95 9.15 -10.04 -22.43
CA GLU A 95 8.24 -10.90 -23.20
C GLU A 95 7.58 -10.15 -24.37
N PHE A 96 7.16 -8.90 -24.16
CA PHE A 96 6.51 -8.09 -25.18
C PHE A 96 7.44 -7.76 -26.35
N ILE A 97 8.73 -7.48 -26.08
CA ILE A 97 9.75 -7.28 -27.12
C ILE A 97 9.91 -8.56 -27.94
N ASN A 98 10.01 -9.73 -27.30
CA ASN A 98 10.15 -11.01 -27.98
C ASN A 98 8.97 -11.35 -28.89
N MET A 99 7.76 -10.95 -28.50
CA MET A 99 6.53 -11.23 -29.26
C MET A 99 6.21 -10.20 -30.34
N HIS A 100 6.56 -8.92 -30.12
CA HIS A 100 6.05 -7.82 -30.93
C HIS A 100 7.12 -6.85 -31.45
N SER A 101 8.39 -7.02 -31.06
CA SER A 101 9.50 -6.12 -31.42
C SER A 101 9.20 -4.65 -31.08
N LYS A 102 8.54 -4.43 -29.94
CA LYS A 102 8.16 -3.12 -29.38
C LYS A 102 8.37 -3.12 -27.88
N GLU A 103 8.50 -1.93 -27.31
CA GLU A 103 8.58 -1.74 -25.86
C GLU A 103 7.23 -1.30 -25.29
N ILE A 104 7.01 -1.60 -24.01
CA ILE A 104 5.91 -1.08 -23.20
C ILE A 104 6.26 0.34 -22.76
N ASP A 105 5.28 1.24 -22.72
CA ASP A 105 5.51 2.64 -22.33
C ASP A 105 5.67 2.81 -20.81
N PHE A 106 4.80 2.17 -20.02
CA PHE A 106 4.82 2.21 -18.56
C PHE A 106 4.11 0.99 -17.94
N ALA A 107 4.38 0.72 -16.67
CA ALA A 107 3.64 -0.26 -15.86
C ALA A 107 2.92 0.42 -14.70
N LEU A 108 1.78 -0.14 -14.31
CA LEU A 108 0.98 0.33 -13.17
C LEU A 108 0.54 -0.87 -12.34
N PHE A 109 0.63 -0.73 -11.02
CA PHE A 109 0.15 -1.69 -10.05
C PHE A 109 -0.80 -1.01 -9.07
N ASN A 110 -1.70 -1.78 -8.46
CA ASN A 110 -2.57 -1.27 -7.41
C ASN A 110 -1.90 -1.48 -6.04
N TYR A 111 -1.76 -0.41 -5.25
CA TYR A 111 -1.15 -0.47 -3.91
C TYR A 111 -1.77 -1.56 -3.00
N GLY A 112 -3.11 -1.70 -3.03
CA GLY A 112 -3.83 -2.66 -2.19
C GLY A 112 -3.49 -4.14 -2.48
N GLY A 113 -2.88 -4.42 -3.63
CA GLY A 113 -2.40 -5.74 -4.01
C GLY A 113 -1.18 -6.20 -3.21
N ILE A 114 -0.42 -5.27 -2.63
CA ILE A 114 0.78 -5.56 -1.83
C ILE A 114 0.39 -5.69 -0.36
N ARG A 115 0.67 -6.84 0.25
CA ARG A 115 0.08 -7.25 1.55
C ARG A 115 1.06 -7.36 2.71
N SER A 116 2.35 -7.30 2.43
CA SER A 116 3.42 -7.43 3.42
C SER A 116 4.62 -6.55 3.09
N THR A 117 5.62 -6.57 3.96
CA THR A 117 6.94 -5.97 3.74
C THR A 117 7.93 -7.02 3.26
N LEU A 118 8.94 -6.57 2.52
CA LEU A 118 10.14 -7.36 2.26
C LEU A 118 11.17 -6.98 3.31
N ASN A 119 11.52 -7.90 4.20
CA ASN A 119 12.50 -7.61 5.25
C ASN A 119 13.92 -7.81 4.75
N LYS A 120 14.87 -7.05 5.30
CA LYS A 120 16.30 -7.31 5.15
C LYS A 120 16.64 -8.74 5.53
N GLY A 121 17.50 -9.40 4.75
CA GLY A 121 17.95 -10.76 5.01
C GLY A 121 17.57 -11.73 3.89
N GLN A 122 17.47 -13.01 4.24
CA GLN A 122 17.10 -14.06 3.29
C GLN A 122 15.66 -13.87 2.78
N ILE A 123 15.48 -14.05 1.47
CA ILE A 123 14.18 -14.03 0.80
C ILE A 123 13.82 -15.48 0.47
N THR A 124 12.62 -15.88 0.85
CA THR A 124 12.04 -17.20 0.56
C THR A 124 10.80 -17.06 -0.33
N GLN A 125 10.37 -18.17 -0.94
CA GLN A 125 9.10 -18.17 -1.68
C GLN A 125 7.91 -17.80 -0.78
N HIS A 126 7.94 -18.20 0.48
CA HIS A 126 6.94 -17.83 1.47
C HIS A 126 6.83 -16.31 1.63
N ASN A 127 7.97 -15.59 1.62
CA ASN A 127 7.95 -14.13 1.66
C ASN A 127 7.23 -13.55 0.43
N LEU A 128 7.51 -14.07 -0.77
CA LEU A 128 6.86 -13.59 -2.00
C LEU A 128 5.34 -13.83 -2.00
N PHE A 129 4.90 -15.03 -1.59
CA PHE A 129 3.46 -15.33 -1.45
C PHE A 129 2.78 -14.48 -0.38
N THR A 130 3.51 -14.08 0.67
CA THR A 130 2.96 -13.21 1.70
C THR A 130 2.86 -11.75 1.23
N ILE A 131 3.81 -11.30 0.41
CA ILE A 131 3.82 -9.95 -0.18
C ILE A 131 2.72 -9.82 -1.26
N MET A 132 2.60 -10.78 -2.17
CA MET A 132 1.59 -10.81 -3.24
C MET A 132 0.80 -12.12 -3.23
N PRO A 133 -0.19 -12.28 -2.34
CA PRO A 133 -0.95 -13.52 -2.18
C PRO A 133 -2.01 -13.76 -3.28
N TRP A 134 -2.14 -12.83 -4.22
CA TRP A 134 -3.17 -12.87 -5.25
C TRP A 134 -2.69 -13.64 -6.47
N LYS A 135 -3.59 -14.37 -7.11
CA LYS A 135 -3.34 -15.01 -8.41
C LYS A 135 -3.60 -14.03 -9.57
N ASN A 136 -3.12 -12.80 -9.43
CA ASN A 136 -3.22 -11.80 -10.49
C ASN A 136 -2.30 -12.20 -11.65
N VAL A 137 -2.72 -11.91 -12.87
CA VAL A 137 -1.94 -12.18 -14.08
C VAL A 137 -1.50 -10.86 -14.68
N ALA A 138 -0.20 -10.74 -14.94
CA ALA A 138 0.35 -9.59 -15.62
C ALA A 138 -0.28 -9.45 -17.02
N THR A 139 -0.79 -8.26 -17.34
CA THR A 139 -1.57 -8.03 -18.56
C THR A 139 -1.08 -6.77 -19.24
N VAL A 140 -0.68 -6.90 -20.51
CA VAL A 140 -0.30 -5.75 -21.35
C VAL A 140 -1.52 -5.32 -22.16
N VAL A 141 -1.87 -4.03 -22.09
CA VAL A 141 -3.00 -3.46 -22.83
C VAL A 141 -2.56 -2.26 -23.64
N LYS A 142 -3.15 -2.09 -24.83
CA LYS A 142 -2.97 -0.88 -25.65
C LYS A 142 -4.17 0.04 -25.45
N ILE A 143 -3.93 1.23 -24.92
CA ILE A 143 -4.95 2.27 -24.72
C ILE A 143 -4.61 3.52 -25.53
N LYS A 144 -5.61 4.35 -25.81
CA LYS A 144 -5.42 5.65 -26.47
C LYS A 144 -4.82 6.65 -25.48
N GLY A 145 -4.05 7.62 -25.96
CA GLY A 145 -3.47 8.67 -25.11
C GLY A 145 -4.51 9.42 -24.26
N GLN A 146 -5.72 9.67 -24.78
CA GLN A 146 -6.80 10.26 -23.99
C GLN A 146 -7.17 9.43 -22.76
N GLN A 147 -7.18 8.09 -22.87
CA GLN A 147 -7.46 7.20 -21.75
C GLN A 147 -6.32 7.21 -20.71
N VAL A 148 -5.08 7.46 -21.13
CA VAL A 148 -3.96 7.69 -20.20
C VAL A 148 -4.18 8.97 -19.40
N ILE A 149 -4.64 10.05 -20.05
CA ILE A 149 -4.98 11.30 -19.37
C ILE A 149 -6.13 11.09 -18.38
N ASP A 150 -7.16 10.34 -18.77
CA ASP A 150 -8.30 10.05 -17.89
C ASP A 150 -7.88 9.18 -16.70
N LEU A 151 -6.98 8.21 -16.90
CA LEU A 151 -6.36 7.41 -15.84
C LEU A 151 -5.58 8.27 -14.84
N ILE A 152 -4.76 9.21 -15.31
CA ILE A 152 -3.99 10.10 -14.43
C ILE A 152 -4.92 11.00 -13.61
N LYS A 153 -5.98 11.53 -14.21
CA LYS A 153 -7.00 12.32 -13.49
C LYS A 153 -7.71 11.49 -12.41
N TYR A 154 -8.01 10.23 -12.71
CA TYR A 154 -8.58 9.32 -11.73
C TYR A 154 -7.63 9.12 -10.54
N ILE A 155 -6.34 8.83 -10.81
CA ILE A 155 -5.31 8.66 -9.77
C ILE A 155 -5.20 9.92 -8.88
N ASP A 156 -5.19 11.11 -9.49
CA ASP A 156 -5.17 12.39 -8.76
C ASP A 156 -6.39 12.54 -7.83
N SER A 157 -7.59 12.24 -8.35
CA SER A 157 -8.83 12.37 -7.58
C SER A 157 -8.94 11.39 -6.39
N GLU A 158 -8.42 10.16 -6.54
CA GLU A 158 -8.46 9.15 -5.48
C GLU A 158 -7.43 9.43 -4.37
N ASN A 159 -6.31 10.10 -4.69
CA ASN A 159 -5.23 10.40 -3.75
C ASN A 159 -4.72 9.14 -3.00
N LEU A 160 -4.67 8.02 -3.74
CA LEU A 160 -4.14 6.73 -3.30
C LEU A 160 -2.85 6.41 -4.04
N ALA A 161 -1.98 5.62 -3.41
CA ALA A 161 -0.77 5.15 -4.06
C ALA A 161 -1.11 4.18 -5.22
N HIS A 162 -0.45 4.38 -6.35
CA HIS A 162 -0.49 3.48 -7.49
C HIS A 162 0.95 3.25 -7.95
N PRO A 163 1.63 2.22 -7.42
CA PRO A 163 3.01 1.95 -7.82
C PRO A 163 3.14 1.86 -9.34
N SER A 164 4.10 2.57 -9.90
CA SER A 164 4.27 2.67 -11.34
C SER A 164 5.74 2.69 -11.74
N SER A 165 6.05 2.16 -12.92
CA SER A 165 7.38 2.24 -13.53
C SER A 165 7.28 2.99 -14.85
N ARG A 166 8.30 3.82 -15.14
CA ARG A 166 8.38 4.73 -16.30
C ARG A 166 7.26 5.77 -16.44
N LEU A 167 6.42 5.92 -15.41
CA LEU A 167 5.40 6.97 -15.32
C LEU A 167 5.72 7.89 -14.14
N ASN A 168 5.93 9.18 -14.42
CA ASN A 168 6.14 10.20 -13.39
C ASN A 168 4.97 11.16 -13.39
N ILE A 169 4.15 11.09 -12.34
CA ILE A 169 2.96 11.92 -12.15
C ILE A 169 3.30 12.99 -11.11
N LYS A 170 3.06 14.25 -11.46
CA LYS A 170 3.19 15.39 -10.55
C LYS A 170 1.82 16.01 -10.38
N PHE A 171 1.38 16.10 -9.13
CA PHE A 171 0.14 16.75 -8.71
C PHE A 171 0.41 18.21 -8.35
#